data_AF-A0A2B4SKU9-F1
#
_entry.id   AF-A0A2B4SKU9-F1
#
_cell.length_a   1.000
_cell.length_b   1.000
_cell.length_c   1.000
_cell.angle_alpha   90.00
_cell.angle_beta   90.00
_cell.angle_gamma   90.00
#
_symmetry.space_group_name_H-M   'P 1'
#
loop_
_entity.id
_entity.type
_entity.pdbx_description
1 polymer ?
#
loop_
_entity_poly.entity_id
_entity_poly.type
_entity_poly.pdbx_seq_one_letter_code
_entity_poly.pdbx_strand_id
1 'polypeptide(L)'
;MRKIDSDRFVPEVLELILLNLREEAVPGEEDMSLQDIIEWHLDNKGHEPVTGLEELPPDVKLKHVIHAWRTSVELWDSYLDKRDAASA
;
A
#
# COMPACT_ATOMS: atom_id res chain seq x y z
N MET A 1 8.74 -12.77 14.15
CA MET A 1 8.83 -11.80 13.05
C MET A 1 10.05 -10.96 13.32
N ARG A 2 11.10 -11.09 12.51
CA ARG A 2 12.18 -10.11 12.55
C ARG A 2 11.61 -8.83 11.93
N LYS A 3 12.11 -7.69 12.37
CA LYS A 3 11.50 -6.40 12.06
C LYS A 3 11.81 -6.04 10.62
N ILE A 4 10.80 -6.02 9.74
CA ILE A 4 10.84 -5.19 8.53
C ILE A 4 11.28 -3.79 8.95
N ASP A 5 12.21 -3.21 8.21
CA ASP A 5 12.61 -1.82 8.39
C ASP A 5 11.44 -0.89 8.03
N SER A 6 10.62 -0.59 9.03
CA SER A 6 9.36 0.14 8.85
C SER A 6 9.59 1.58 8.40
N ASP A 7 10.72 2.19 8.79
CA ASP A 7 11.07 3.56 8.43
C ASP A 7 11.35 3.68 6.92
N ARG A 8 11.84 2.60 6.29
CA ARG A 8 12.02 2.52 4.84
C ARG A 8 10.81 1.93 4.11
N PHE A 9 10.13 0.97 4.72
CA PHE A 9 9.01 0.26 4.11
C PHE A 9 7.76 1.13 3.93
N VAL A 10 7.35 1.84 5.00
CA VAL A 10 6.08 2.57 5.02
C VAL A 10 6.03 3.70 3.96
N PRO A 11 7.07 4.53 3.79
CA PRO A 11 7.06 5.57 2.77
C PRO A 11 6.91 5.02 1.34
N GLU A 12 7.62 3.92 1.03
CA GLU A 12 7.59 3.32 -0.32
C GLU A 12 6.21 2.71 -0.62
N VAL A 13 5.61 2.02 0.35
CA VAL A 13 4.24 1.50 0.22
C VAL A 13 3.21 2.63 0.10
N LEU A 14 3.36 3.69 0.89
CA LEU A 14 2.48 4.86 0.81
C LEU A 14 2.61 5.54 -0.55
N GLU A 15 3.81 5.71 -1.07
CA GLU A 15 4.03 6.31 -2.38
C GLU A 15 3.43 5.44 -3.48
N LEU A 16 3.63 4.12 -3.41
CA LEU A 16 3.02 3.17 -4.33
C LEU A 16 1.48 3.26 -4.32
N ILE A 17 0.87 3.36 -3.14
CA ILE A 17 -0.58 3.51 -2.98
C ILE A 17 -1.07 4.90 -3.45
N LEU A 18 -0.33 5.97 -3.15
CA LEU A 18 -0.79 7.33 -3.41
C LEU A 18 -0.54 7.79 -4.85
N LEU A 19 0.57 7.36 -5.46
CA LEU A 19 0.97 7.78 -6.80
C LEU A 19 0.57 6.77 -7.87
N ASN A 20 0.72 5.46 -7.61
CA ASN A 20 0.53 4.43 -8.63
C ASN A 20 -0.85 3.75 -8.58
N LEU A 21 -1.63 3.89 -7.51
CA LEU A 21 -2.96 3.28 -7.39
C LEU A 21 -4.14 4.28 -7.49
N ARG A 22 -3.84 5.57 -7.72
CA ARG A 22 -4.87 6.60 -7.98
C ARG A 22 -5.39 6.57 -9.41
N GLU A 23 -4.57 6.18 -10.36
CA GLU A 23 -4.97 5.77 -11.70
C GLU A 23 -4.99 4.24 -11.67
N GLU A 24 -6.01 3.60 -12.24
CA GLU A 24 -6.25 2.17 -12.09
C GLU A 24 -4.98 1.34 -12.30
N ALA A 25 -4.70 0.40 -11.38
CA ALA A 25 -3.57 -0.52 -11.53
C ALA A 25 -3.63 -1.17 -12.93
N VAL A 26 -2.49 -1.28 -13.60
CA VAL A 26 -2.48 -1.83 -14.95
C VAL A 26 -3.04 -3.27 -14.89
N PRO A 27 -3.96 -3.66 -15.79
CA PRO A 27 -4.55 -4.99 -15.77
C PRO A 27 -3.47 -6.08 -15.72
N GLY A 28 -3.48 -6.89 -14.66
CA GLY A 28 -2.48 -7.93 -14.39
C GLY A 28 -1.51 -7.62 -13.24
N GLU A 29 -1.24 -6.35 -12.94
CA GLU A 29 -0.37 -5.96 -11.79
C GLU A 29 -1.08 -6.21 -10.45
N GLU A 30 -2.40 -6.07 -10.41
CA GLU A 30 -3.21 -6.27 -9.20
C GLU A 30 -3.09 -7.68 -8.59
N ASP A 31 -2.71 -8.67 -9.40
CA ASP A 31 -2.54 -10.06 -9.01
C ASP A 31 -1.10 -10.44 -8.64
N MET A 32 -0.13 -9.55 -8.86
CA MET A 32 1.25 -9.74 -8.43
C MET A 32 1.36 -9.70 -6.90
N SER A 33 2.37 -10.38 -6.38
CA SER A 33 2.64 -10.31 -4.94
C SER A 33 3.04 -8.88 -4.57
N LEU A 34 2.70 -8.48 -3.34
CA LEU A 34 3.08 -7.17 -2.82
C LEU A 34 4.61 -7.02 -2.78
N GLN A 35 5.32 -8.10 -2.49
CA GLN A 35 6.78 -8.12 -2.52
C GLN A 35 7.30 -7.76 -3.91
N ASP A 36 6.87 -8.49 -4.96
CA ASP A 36 7.36 -8.27 -6.33
C ASP A 36 7.14 -6.82 -6.79
N ILE A 37 6.01 -6.23 -6.40
CA ILE A 37 5.67 -4.86 -6.76
C ILE A 37 6.55 -3.84 -6.03
N ILE A 38 6.84 -4.07 -4.75
CA ILE A 38 7.72 -3.19 -3.98
C ILE A 38 9.15 -3.30 -4.51
N GLU A 39 9.64 -4.50 -4.82
CA GLU A 39 10.95 -4.71 -5.43
C GLU A 39 11.06 -3.98 -6.77
N TRP A 40 10.08 -4.17 -7.66
CA TRP A 40 10.02 -3.47 -8.94
C TRP A 40 9.99 -1.94 -8.78
N HIS A 41 9.23 -1.43 -7.80
CA HIS A 41 9.17 -0.01 -7.51
C HIS A 41 10.52 0.57 -7.04
N LEU A 42 11.21 -0.15 -6.15
CA LEU A 42 12.53 0.22 -5.66
C LEU A 42 13.57 0.20 -6.78
N ASP A 43 13.57 -0.84 -7.62
CA ASP A 43 14.47 -0.98 -8.76
C ASP A 43 14.32 0.16 -9.76
N ASN A 44 13.08 0.56 -10.09
CA ASN A 44 12.81 1.68 -10.99
C ASN A 44 13.33 3.02 -10.45
N LYS A 45 13.41 3.18 -9.13
CA LYS A 45 13.97 4.37 -8.47
C LYS A 45 15.47 4.28 -8.25
N GLY A 46 16.10 3.13 -8.49
CA GLY A 46 17.48 2.86 -8.10
C GLY A 46 17.68 2.87 -6.58
N HIS A 47 16.65 2.57 -5.80
CA HIS A 47 16.72 2.46 -4.35
C HIS A 47 17.24 1.07 -3.94
N GLU A 48 17.98 1.00 -2.84
CA GLU A 48 18.40 -0.29 -2.28
C GLU A 48 17.18 -1.09 -1.77
N PRO A 49 17.21 -2.43 -1.85
CA PRO A 49 16.16 -3.29 -1.29
C PRO A 49 15.86 -2.98 0.18
N VAL A 50 14.59 -3.09 0.56
CA VAL A 50 14.17 -2.99 1.95
C VAL A 50 14.49 -4.30 2.67
N THR A 51 15.17 -4.23 3.82
CA THR A 51 15.50 -5.42 4.61
C THR A 51 14.25 -6.06 5.19
N GLY A 52 14.11 -7.38 5.02
CA GLY A 52 12.98 -8.17 5.54
C GLY A 52 11.75 -8.17 4.64
N LEU A 53 11.85 -7.67 3.41
CA LEU A 53 10.75 -7.70 2.45
C LEU A 53 10.29 -9.13 2.13
N GLU A 54 11.21 -10.09 2.20
CA GLU A 54 10.96 -11.53 2.08
C GLU A 54 10.09 -12.12 3.21
N GLU A 55 9.86 -11.36 4.29
CA GLU A 55 8.94 -11.76 5.36
C GLU A 55 7.47 -11.39 5.07
N LEU A 56 7.20 -10.67 3.98
CA LEU A 56 5.83 -10.39 3.57
C LEU A 56 5.08 -11.70 3.25
N PRO A 57 3.81 -11.83 3.64
CA PRO A 57 3.05 -13.02 3.31
C PRO A 57 2.92 -13.14 1.78
N PRO A 58 3.31 -14.28 1.17
CA PRO A 58 3.33 -14.43 -0.29
C PRO A 58 1.92 -14.37 -0.91
N ASP A 59 0.89 -14.62 -0.08
CA ASP A 59 -0.52 -14.60 -0.47
C ASP A 59 -1.07 -13.16 -0.56
N VAL A 60 -0.33 -12.17 -0.04
CA VAL A 60 -0.72 -10.76 -0.09
C VAL A 60 -0.37 -10.19 -1.46
N LYS A 61 -1.41 -9.92 -2.23
CA LYS A 61 -1.35 -9.31 -3.55
C LYS A 61 -1.66 -7.81 -3.46
N LEU A 62 -1.27 -7.07 -4.49
CA LEU A 62 -1.56 -5.64 -4.58
C LEU A 62 -3.04 -5.32 -4.43
N LYS A 63 -3.94 -6.12 -5.03
CA LYS A 63 -5.39 -5.94 -4.87
C LYS A 63 -5.87 -5.95 -3.41
N HIS A 64 -5.22 -6.72 -2.53
CA HIS A 64 -5.57 -6.74 -1.12
C HIS A 64 -5.20 -5.41 -0.44
N VAL A 65 -4.06 -4.84 -0.82
CA VAL A 65 -3.60 -3.52 -0.33
C VAL A 65 -4.49 -2.40 -0.84
N ILE A 66 -4.83 -2.41 -2.14
CA ILE A 66 -5.78 -1.46 -2.74
C ILE A 66 -7.13 -1.51 -2.01
N HIS A 67 -7.65 -2.72 -1.79
CA HIS A 67 -8.93 -2.91 -1.12
C HIS A 67 -8.88 -2.37 0.32
N ALA A 68 -7.85 -2.72 1.09
CA ALA A 68 -7.67 -2.24 2.46
C ALA A 68 -7.57 -0.71 2.52
N TRP A 69 -6.86 -0.08 1.58
CA TRP A 69 -6.76 1.38 1.48
C TRP A 69 -8.12 2.02 1.17
N ARG A 70 -8.84 1.54 0.14
CA ARG A 70 -10.17 2.06 -0.22
C ARG A 70 -11.15 1.97 0.95
N THR A 71 -11.23 0.81 1.60
CA THR A 71 -12.08 0.63 2.79
C THR A 71 -11.69 1.59 3.92
N SER A 72 -10.38 1.83 4.12
CA SER A 72 -9.91 2.78 5.14
C SER A 72 -10.31 4.22 4.83
N VAL A 73 -10.22 4.63 3.56
CA VAL A 73 -10.67 5.95 3.09
C VAL A 73 -12.19 6.10 3.26
N GLU A 74 -12.98 5.11 2.82
CA GLU A 74 -14.44 5.13 2.98
C GLU A 74 -14.88 5.22 4.45
N LEU A 75 -14.21 4.48 5.34
CA LEU A 75 -14.47 4.54 6.78
C LEU A 75 -14.11 5.91 7.36
N TRP A 76 -13.02 6.50 6.90
CA TRP A 76 -12.59 7.83 7.33
C TRP A 76 -13.57 8.91 6.87
N ASP A 77 -14.00 8.88 5.62
CA ASP A 77 -15.00 9.81 5.09
C ASP A 77 -16.32 9.69 5.86
N SER A 78 -16.79 8.45 6.12
CA SER A 78 -17.97 8.21 6.95
C SER A 78 -17.81 8.74 8.39
N TYR A 79 -16.61 8.66 8.95
CA TYR A 79 -16.32 9.21 10.27
C TYR A 79 -16.38 10.75 10.26
N LEU A 80 -15.79 11.39 9.25
CA LEU A 80 -15.81 12.84 9.09
C LEU A 80 -17.26 13.36 8.95
N ASP A 81 -18.06 12.72 8.10
CA ASP A 81 -19.47 13.07 7.92
C ASP A 81 -20.26 13.01 9.24
N LYS A 82 -20.05 11.95 10.03
CA LYS A 82 -20.70 11.79 11.35
C LYS A 82 -20.25 12.83 12.35
N ARG A 83 -18.96 13.18 12.36
CA ARG A 83 -18.40 14.20 13.25
C ARG A 83 -18.98 15.58 12.92
N ASP A 84 -19.04 15.91 11.63
CA ASP A 84 -19.51 17.21 11.17
C ASP A 84 -21.02 17.36 11.41
N ALA A 85 -21.81 16.30 11.19
CA ALA A 85 -23.24 16.26 11.54
C ALA A 85 -23.50 16.36 13.06
N ALA A 86 -22.61 15.86 13.90
CA ALA A 86 -22.72 15.98 15.37
C ALA A 86 -22.28 17.35 15.91
N SER A 87 -21.60 18.15 15.08
CA SER A 87 -21.09 19.49 15.43
C SER A 87 -21.98 20.63 14.91
N ALA A 88 -23.07 20.31 14.21
CA ALA A 88 -24.06 21.24 13.66
C ALA A 88 -25.34 21.27 14.51
#